data_AF-A0A6B0SXP9-F1
#
_entry.id   AF-A0A6B0SXP9-F1
#
_cell.length_a   1.000
_cell.length_b   1.000
_cell.length_c   1.000
_cell.angle_alpha   90.00
_cell.angle_beta   90.00
_cell.angle_gamma   90.00
#
_symmetry.space_group_name_H-M   'P 1'
#
loop_
_entity.id
_entity.type
_entity.pdbx_description
1 polymer ?
#
loop_
_entity_poly.entity_id
_entity_poly.type
_entity_poly.pdbx_seq_one_letter_code
_entity_poly.pdbx_strand_id
1 'polypeptide(L)'
;MSDDRGASTGAAPGRVAGRDRGQTTIDYAIGVSVFLLVVAFVFAFVPSLIAPFTDDATDGVVVADRAADRLTRDLLVADPTRPAVLDADCTVGFFDDGVTADDCRYDANASDLDAALGIGSPTRSVNVTIVDGSGSRTLDGTELAVGPDPSSGSDVSVSRRAVLLDDRDWTLFVRVW
;
A
#
# COMPACT_ATOMS: atom_id res chain seq x y z
N MET A 1 105.47 -31.77 -9.51
CA MET A 1 104.34 -31.17 -8.78
C MET A 1 103.94 -29.95 -9.61
N SER A 2 103.23 -30.12 -10.73
CA SER A 2 101.76 -30.35 -10.84
C SER A 2 101.03 -29.17 -10.20
N ASP A 3 100.16 -28.38 -10.83
CA ASP A 3 99.41 -28.35 -12.10
C ASP A 3 99.14 -26.85 -12.38
N ASP A 4 99.21 -26.29 -13.59
CA ASP A 4 98.30 -26.36 -14.75
C ASP A 4 96.91 -25.68 -14.55
N ARG A 5 96.55 -24.86 -15.55
CA ARG A 5 95.21 -24.31 -15.95
C ARG A 5 94.63 -23.21 -15.05
N GLY A 6 94.30 -22.00 -15.50
CA GLY A 6 93.78 -21.58 -16.81
C GLY A 6 92.24 -21.65 -16.79
N ALA A 7 91.54 -20.51 -16.75
CA ALA A 7 90.20 -20.35 -17.32
C ALA A 7 89.71 -18.90 -17.24
N SER A 8 89.42 -18.35 -18.41
CA SER A 8 88.59 -17.19 -18.64
C SER A 8 87.11 -17.47 -18.33
N THR A 9 86.32 -16.41 -18.49
CA THR A 9 84.89 -16.36 -18.86
C THR A 9 83.84 -16.64 -17.79
N GLY A 10 82.91 -15.69 -17.65
CA GLY A 10 81.66 -15.91 -16.95
C GLY A 10 80.87 -14.64 -16.62
N ALA A 11 80.63 -13.75 -17.60
CA ALA A 11 79.51 -12.83 -17.48
C ALA A 11 78.23 -13.68 -17.52
N ALA A 12 77.48 -13.73 -16.42
CA ALA A 12 76.17 -14.36 -16.38
C ALA A 12 75.10 -13.35 -16.81
N PRO A 13 74.39 -13.57 -17.93
CA PRO A 13 73.19 -12.84 -18.25
C PRO A 13 71.98 -13.54 -17.62
N GLY A 14 71.08 -12.74 -17.05
CA GLY A 14 69.67 -13.09 -16.91
C GLY A 14 69.31 -14.08 -15.79
N ARG A 15 68.45 -13.63 -14.90
CA ARG A 15 66.99 -13.73 -15.11
C ARG A 15 66.30 -12.89 -14.04
N VAL A 16 65.45 -11.96 -14.47
CA VAL A 16 64.36 -11.45 -13.62
C VAL A 16 63.47 -12.65 -13.35
N ALA A 17 63.77 -13.37 -12.27
CA ALA A 17 62.98 -14.51 -11.84
C ALA A 17 61.76 -13.99 -11.10
N GLY A 18 60.59 -14.23 -11.69
CA GLY A 18 59.31 -14.23 -11.00
C GLY A 18 58.60 -12.88 -10.97
N ARG A 19 57.94 -12.51 -12.07
CA ARG A 19 56.94 -11.43 -12.02
C ARG A 19 55.66 -11.73 -12.79
N ASP A 20 55.18 -12.98 -12.79
CA ASP A 20 53.95 -13.33 -13.53
C ASP A 20 53.07 -14.44 -12.92
N ARG A 21 53.17 -14.75 -11.62
CA ARG A 21 52.27 -15.74 -10.98
C ARG A 21 51.83 -15.36 -9.56
N GLY A 22 51.37 -14.12 -9.39
CA GLY A 22 50.79 -13.64 -8.13
C GLY A 22 49.67 -12.60 -8.28
N GLN A 23 49.20 -12.34 -9.51
CA GLN A 23 48.22 -11.28 -9.82
C GLN A 23 46.84 -11.88 -10.14
N THR A 24 46.35 -12.78 -9.28
CA THR A 24 44.98 -13.31 -9.37
C THR A 24 44.32 -13.35 -8.01
N THR A 25 45.08 -13.60 -6.94
CA THR A 25 44.54 -13.65 -5.57
C THR A 25 44.08 -12.29 -5.07
N ILE A 26 44.82 -11.21 -5.40
CA ILE A 26 44.43 -9.84 -5.00
C ILE A 26 43.17 -9.40 -5.76
N ASP A 27 43.10 -9.63 -7.07
CA ASP A 27 41.93 -9.28 -7.87
C ASP A 27 40.69 -10.11 -7.49
N TYR A 28 40.88 -11.39 -7.15
CA TYR A 28 39.83 -12.23 -6.57
C TYR A 28 39.36 -11.72 -5.21
N ALA A 29 40.29 -11.36 -4.32
CA ALA A 29 39.96 -10.83 -3.00
C ALA A 29 39.18 -9.52 -3.10
N ILE A 30 39.61 -8.60 -3.97
CA ILE A 30 38.91 -7.34 -4.22
C ILE A 30 37.54 -7.61 -4.82
N GLY A 31 37.45 -8.50 -5.82
CA GLY A 31 36.20 -8.87 -6.48
C GLY A 31 35.18 -9.46 -5.51
N VAL A 32 35.58 -10.44 -4.68
CA VAL A 32 34.68 -11.05 -3.69
C VAL A 32 34.30 -10.06 -2.59
N SER A 33 35.21 -9.18 -2.15
CA SER A 33 34.89 -8.14 -1.16
C SER A 33 33.89 -7.13 -1.70
N VAL A 34 34.08 -6.60 -2.91
CA VAL A 34 33.15 -5.66 -3.53
C VAL A 34 31.80 -6.34 -3.79
N PHE A 35 31.81 -7.57 -4.28
CA PHE A 35 30.58 -8.34 -4.50
C PHE A 35 29.78 -8.51 -3.20
N LEU A 36 30.42 -8.96 -2.12
CA LEU A 36 29.75 -9.14 -0.84
C LEU A 36 29.25 -7.82 -0.25
N LEU A 37 29.99 -6.72 -0.42
CA LEU A 37 29.54 -5.38 -0.02
C LEU A 37 28.28 -4.96 -0.78
N VAL A 38 28.24 -5.17 -2.10
CA VAL A 38 27.06 -4.86 -2.92
C VAL A 38 25.87 -5.72 -2.52
N VAL A 39 26.06 -7.03 -2.31
CA VAL A 39 24.99 -7.94 -1.86
C VAL A 39 24.45 -7.51 -0.49
N ALA A 40 25.34 -7.21 0.46
CA ALA A 40 24.93 -6.71 1.78
C ALA A 40 24.16 -5.39 1.67
N PHE A 41 24.62 -4.47 0.81
CA PHE A 41 23.92 -3.22 0.52
C PHE A 41 22.53 -3.47 -0.08
N VAL A 42 22.40 -4.38 -1.05
CA VAL A 42 21.09 -4.73 -1.63
C VAL A 42 20.12 -5.21 -0.55
N PHE A 43 20.54 -6.16 0.30
CA PHE A 43 19.68 -6.66 1.39
C PHE A 43 19.38 -5.61 2.47
N ALA A 44 20.29 -4.66 2.72
CA ALA A 44 20.07 -3.61 3.70
C ALA A 44 19.17 -2.47 3.18
N PHE A 45 19.24 -2.13 1.88
CA PHE A 45 18.61 -0.93 1.34
C PHE A 45 17.39 -1.21 0.46
N VAL A 46 17.38 -2.28 -0.34
CA VAL A 46 16.25 -2.57 -1.25
C VAL A 46 14.93 -2.79 -0.50
N PRO A 47 14.88 -3.50 0.66
CA PRO A 47 13.63 -3.63 1.41
C PRO A 47 12.99 -2.29 1.77
N SER A 48 13.80 -1.28 2.12
CA SER A 48 13.30 0.07 2.43
C SER A 48 12.73 0.79 1.21
N LEU A 49 13.18 0.47 0.01
CA LEU A 49 12.65 1.07 -1.23
C LEU A 49 11.29 0.49 -1.62
N ILE A 50 11.03 -0.77 -1.25
CA ILE A 50 9.79 -1.47 -1.60
C ILE A 50 8.75 -1.51 -0.46
N ALA A 51 9.17 -1.29 0.79
CA ALA A 51 8.31 -1.22 1.97
C ALA A 51 7.00 -0.42 1.75
N PRO A 52 7.02 0.82 1.21
CA PRO A 52 5.78 1.59 1.03
C PRO A 52 4.76 0.97 0.05
N PHE A 53 5.15 -0.05 -0.72
CA PHE A 53 4.26 -0.78 -1.64
C PHE A 53 3.83 -2.15 -1.11
N THR A 54 4.46 -2.62 -0.03
CA THR A 54 4.16 -3.92 0.61
C THR A 54 3.46 -3.76 1.95
N ASP A 55 3.45 -2.55 2.52
CA ASP A 55 2.76 -2.25 3.76
C ASP A 55 1.24 -2.25 3.58
N ASP A 56 0.54 -2.57 4.68
CA ASP A 56 -0.93 -2.63 4.83
C ASP A 56 -1.67 -1.39 4.28
N ALA A 57 -0.97 -0.25 4.16
CA ALA A 57 -1.49 0.97 3.56
C ALA A 57 -2.03 0.76 2.12
N THR A 58 -1.40 -0.12 1.32
CA THR A 58 -1.94 -0.46 -0.01
C THR A 58 -3.21 -1.30 0.05
N ASP A 59 -3.37 -2.14 1.07
CA ASP A 59 -4.61 -2.89 1.30
C ASP A 59 -5.73 -1.95 1.79
N GLY A 60 -5.41 -0.99 2.65
CA GLY A 60 -6.35 0.05 3.11
C GLY A 60 -6.99 0.84 1.97
N VAL A 61 -6.21 1.26 0.97
CA VAL A 61 -6.73 1.98 -0.21
C VAL A 61 -7.69 1.09 -1.00
N VAL A 62 -7.35 -0.18 -1.21
CA VAL A 62 -8.18 -1.11 -1.96
C VAL A 62 -9.48 -1.43 -1.21
N VAL A 63 -9.42 -1.60 0.11
CA VAL A 63 -10.60 -1.80 0.96
C VAL A 63 -11.51 -0.58 0.93
N ALA A 64 -10.95 0.63 1.12
CA ALA A 64 -11.72 1.86 1.07
C ALA A 64 -12.40 2.05 -0.30
N ASP A 65 -11.72 1.73 -1.39
CA ASP A 65 -12.25 1.86 -2.74
C ASP A 65 -13.37 0.87 -3.04
N ARG A 66 -13.20 -0.41 -2.67
CA ARG A 66 -14.23 -1.44 -2.80
C ARG A 66 -15.46 -1.14 -1.94
N ALA A 67 -15.26 -0.67 -0.71
CA ALA A 67 -16.34 -0.25 0.17
C ALA A 67 -17.12 0.94 -0.42
N ALA A 68 -16.41 1.95 -0.94
CA ALA A 68 -17.04 3.10 -1.59
C ALA A 68 -17.83 2.67 -2.84
N ASP A 69 -17.28 1.78 -3.66
CA ASP A 69 -17.98 1.24 -4.84
C ASP A 69 -19.20 0.42 -4.42
N ARG A 70 -19.08 -0.42 -3.39
CA ARG A 70 -20.21 -1.22 -2.87
C ARG A 70 -21.34 -0.32 -2.39
N LEU A 71 -21.05 0.75 -1.66
CA LEU A 71 -22.06 1.73 -1.24
C LEU A 71 -22.69 2.45 -2.44
N THR A 72 -21.87 2.93 -3.38
CA THR A 72 -22.32 3.85 -4.45
C THR A 72 -22.77 3.18 -5.74
N ARG A 73 -22.62 1.86 -5.88
CA ARG A 73 -23.04 1.11 -7.05
C ARG A 73 -24.04 0.01 -6.74
N ASP A 74 -24.05 -0.50 -5.50
CA ASP A 74 -24.87 -1.64 -5.12
C ASP A 74 -25.87 -1.30 -4.01
N LEU A 75 -25.39 -0.90 -2.83
CA LEU A 75 -26.23 -0.89 -1.62
C LEU A 75 -27.18 0.30 -1.55
N LEU A 76 -26.68 1.51 -1.85
CA LEU A 76 -27.43 2.75 -1.62
C LEU A 76 -28.01 3.33 -2.91
N VAL A 77 -27.83 2.68 -4.06
CA VAL A 77 -28.33 3.22 -5.33
C VAL A 77 -29.82 2.99 -5.52
N ALA A 78 -30.50 4.02 -6.02
CA ALA A 78 -31.91 3.89 -6.45
C ALA A 78 -32.04 2.93 -7.65
N ASP A 79 -31.04 2.93 -8.53
CA ASP A 79 -31.02 2.13 -9.75
C ASP A 79 -29.60 1.61 -10.04
N PRO A 80 -29.37 0.29 -10.14
CA PRO A 80 -28.05 -0.28 -10.47
C PRO A 80 -27.48 0.17 -11.82
N THR A 81 -28.33 0.67 -12.72
CA THR A 81 -27.90 1.22 -14.02
C THR A 81 -27.44 2.67 -13.94
N ARG A 82 -27.68 3.35 -12.80
CA ARG A 82 -27.28 4.74 -12.53
C ARG A 82 -26.40 4.79 -11.26
N PRO A 83 -25.14 4.35 -11.35
CA PRO A 83 -24.23 4.40 -10.21
C PRO A 83 -24.06 5.84 -9.71
N ALA A 84 -23.80 5.96 -8.41
CA ALA A 84 -23.68 7.23 -7.68
C ALA A 84 -24.95 8.09 -7.62
N VAL A 85 -26.11 7.61 -8.09
CA VAL A 85 -27.42 8.22 -7.76
C VAL A 85 -28.04 7.40 -6.63
N LEU A 86 -27.99 7.96 -5.42
CA LEU A 86 -28.40 7.28 -4.22
C LEU A 86 -29.90 7.45 -3.98
N ASP A 87 -30.51 6.41 -3.41
CA ASP A 87 -31.86 6.44 -2.89
C ASP A 87 -31.85 7.09 -1.50
N ALA A 88 -32.71 8.10 -1.29
CA ALA A 88 -32.69 8.89 -0.07
C ALA A 88 -33.15 8.08 1.15
N ASP A 89 -34.28 7.37 1.03
CA ASP A 89 -34.86 6.60 2.12
C ASP A 89 -33.95 5.43 2.51
N CYS A 90 -33.40 4.71 1.54
CA CYS A 90 -32.43 3.64 1.80
C CYS A 90 -31.09 4.17 2.32
N THR A 91 -30.67 5.38 1.93
CA THR A 91 -29.47 5.99 2.52
C THR A 91 -29.72 6.33 3.98
N VAL A 92 -30.85 6.96 4.31
CA VAL A 92 -31.21 7.29 5.70
C VAL A 92 -31.34 6.02 6.54
N GLY A 93 -32.08 5.02 6.08
CA GLY A 93 -32.24 3.73 6.76
C GLY A 93 -30.96 2.90 6.85
N PHE A 94 -29.95 3.18 6.02
CA PHE A 94 -28.64 2.56 6.17
C PHE A 94 -27.91 3.11 7.41
N PHE A 95 -27.96 4.43 7.64
CA PHE A 95 -27.26 5.08 8.76
C PHE A 95 -28.04 5.10 10.07
N ASP A 96 -29.37 4.97 10.03
CA ASP A 96 -30.25 4.96 11.19
C ASP A 96 -31.12 3.70 11.18
N ASP A 97 -30.82 2.76 12.07
CA ASP A 97 -31.55 1.49 12.20
C ASP A 97 -32.97 1.67 12.77
N GLY A 98 -33.29 2.84 13.31
CA GLY A 98 -34.62 3.26 13.70
C GLY A 98 -35.51 3.65 12.50
N VAL A 99 -34.90 3.90 11.33
CA VAL A 99 -35.63 4.20 10.09
C VAL A 99 -35.74 2.95 9.24
N THR A 100 -36.97 2.54 8.96
CA THR A 100 -37.25 1.42 8.07
C THR A 100 -37.54 1.94 6.68
N ALA A 101 -36.75 1.49 5.72
CA ALA A 101 -36.98 1.70 4.30
C ALA A 101 -37.20 0.34 3.64
N ASP A 102 -38.27 0.24 2.84
CA ASP A 102 -38.62 -0.98 2.12
C ASP A 102 -37.79 -1.08 0.82
N ASP A 103 -37.61 -2.30 0.31
CA ASP A 103 -36.96 -2.58 -0.97
C ASP A 103 -35.49 -2.12 -1.12
N CYS A 104 -34.80 -1.87 0.00
CA CYS A 104 -33.37 -1.57 -0.02
C CYS A 104 -32.51 -2.79 -0.40
N ARG A 105 -31.32 -2.53 -0.96
CA ARG A 105 -30.43 -3.55 -1.54
C ARG A 105 -29.41 -4.13 -0.57
N TYR A 106 -29.51 -3.81 0.71
CA TYR A 106 -28.58 -4.25 1.74
C TYR A 106 -29.29 -5.15 2.76
N ASP A 107 -28.62 -6.23 3.16
CA ASP A 107 -29.09 -7.13 4.23
C ASP A 107 -28.58 -6.68 5.62
N ALA A 108 -27.48 -5.92 5.65
CA ALA A 108 -26.86 -5.33 6.83
C ALA A 108 -26.67 -3.82 6.62
N ASN A 109 -26.81 -3.04 7.68
CA ASN A 109 -26.73 -1.59 7.67
C ASN A 109 -25.51 -1.08 8.44
N ALA A 110 -25.43 0.23 8.69
CA ALA A 110 -24.30 0.86 9.36
C ALA A 110 -24.03 0.35 10.79
N SER A 111 -25.03 -0.26 11.45
CA SER A 111 -24.83 -0.88 12.78
C SER A 111 -23.93 -2.13 12.74
N ASP A 112 -23.86 -2.82 11.60
CA ASP A 112 -22.93 -3.90 11.30
C ASP A 112 -22.18 -3.58 9.99
N LEU A 113 -21.38 -2.52 10.07
CA LEU A 113 -20.69 -1.94 8.93
C LEU A 113 -19.75 -2.94 8.22
N ASP A 114 -19.09 -3.81 8.98
CA ASP A 114 -18.20 -4.83 8.42
C ASP A 114 -18.97 -5.84 7.57
N ALA A 115 -20.13 -6.31 8.05
CA ALA A 115 -21.00 -7.19 7.27
C ALA A 115 -21.57 -6.48 6.03
N ALA A 116 -22.03 -5.24 6.19
CA ALA A 116 -22.57 -4.44 5.08
C ALA A 116 -21.54 -4.25 3.95
N LEU A 117 -20.32 -3.88 4.30
CA LEU A 117 -19.23 -3.64 3.35
C LEU A 117 -18.53 -4.92 2.89
N GLY A 118 -18.78 -6.07 3.51
CA GLY A 118 -18.13 -7.34 3.20
C GLY A 118 -16.65 -7.36 3.61
N ILE A 119 -16.29 -6.64 4.67
CA ILE A 119 -14.91 -6.55 5.17
C ILE A 119 -14.69 -7.74 6.12
N GLY A 120 -14.12 -8.82 5.59
CA GLY A 120 -13.98 -10.09 6.29
C GLY A 120 -12.95 -10.12 7.43
N SER A 121 -12.45 -8.99 7.92
CA SER A 121 -11.46 -8.96 9.01
C SER A 121 -11.68 -7.77 9.95
N PRO A 122 -11.98 -8.01 11.25
CA PRO A 122 -12.31 -6.97 12.24
C PRO A 122 -11.09 -6.17 12.71
N THR A 123 -9.93 -6.33 12.05
CA THR A 123 -8.67 -5.73 12.48
C THR A 123 -8.46 -4.31 11.95
N ARG A 124 -9.39 -3.79 11.13
CA ARG A 124 -9.31 -2.45 10.53
C ARG A 124 -10.48 -1.61 10.99
N SER A 125 -10.19 -0.36 11.30
CA SER A 125 -11.24 0.61 11.59
C SER A 125 -11.72 1.22 10.28
N VAL A 126 -13.04 1.37 10.16
CA VAL A 126 -13.68 1.95 8.97
C VAL A 126 -14.58 3.07 9.41
N ASN A 127 -14.56 4.16 8.64
CA ASN A 127 -15.47 5.28 8.81
C ASN A 127 -16.06 5.65 7.46
N VAL A 128 -17.39 5.78 7.42
CA VAL A 128 -18.14 6.20 6.25
C VAL A 128 -18.82 7.52 6.59
N THR A 129 -18.68 8.51 5.73
CA THR A 129 -19.35 9.81 5.90
C THR A 129 -19.84 10.33 4.56
N ILE A 130 -21.05 10.88 4.52
CA ILE A 130 -21.56 11.61 3.37
C ILE A 130 -21.72 13.08 3.78
N VAL A 131 -21.14 14.00 2.99
CA VAL A 131 -21.21 15.45 3.24
C VAL A 131 -21.77 16.18 2.03
N ASP A 132 -22.58 17.20 2.26
CA ASP A 132 -23.04 18.07 1.18
C ASP A 132 -21.98 19.15 0.85
N GLY A 133 -22.26 19.97 -0.16
CA GLY A 133 -21.37 21.07 -0.56
C GLY A 133 -21.15 22.16 0.50
N SER A 134 -21.97 22.20 1.57
CA SER A 134 -21.81 23.10 2.72
C SER A 134 -21.01 22.48 3.87
N GLY A 135 -20.76 21.16 3.81
CA GLY A 135 -20.12 20.39 4.87
C GLY A 135 -21.10 19.78 5.88
N SER A 136 -22.41 19.91 5.66
CA SER A 136 -23.43 19.22 6.46
C SER A 136 -23.37 17.72 6.24
N ARG A 137 -23.60 16.95 7.30
CA ARG A 137 -23.67 15.48 7.28
C ARG A 137 -25.08 14.97 7.56
N THR A 138 -26.09 15.82 7.48
CA THR A 138 -27.44 15.49 7.94
C THR A 138 -28.42 15.52 6.78
N LEU A 139 -29.18 14.43 6.64
CA LEU A 139 -30.33 14.32 5.75
C LEU A 139 -31.53 13.86 6.56
N ASP A 140 -32.65 14.58 6.48
CA ASP A 140 -33.90 14.29 7.21
C ASP A 140 -33.75 14.07 8.72
N GLY A 141 -32.77 14.74 9.33
CA GLY A 141 -32.47 14.64 10.77
C GLY A 141 -31.51 13.49 11.12
N THR A 142 -31.17 12.62 10.17
CA THR A 142 -30.24 11.52 10.34
C THR A 142 -28.81 11.95 10.02
N GLU A 143 -27.87 11.60 10.89
CA GLU A 143 -26.44 11.80 10.66
C GLU A 143 -25.88 10.73 9.72
N LEU A 144 -25.42 11.15 8.54
CA LEU A 144 -24.80 10.31 7.52
C LEU A 144 -23.31 10.08 7.82
N ALA A 145 -23.01 9.64 9.05
CA ALA A 145 -21.68 9.31 9.50
C ALA A 145 -21.72 8.07 10.39
N VAL A 146 -20.86 7.08 10.11
CA VAL A 146 -20.72 5.89 10.94
C VAL A 146 -19.26 5.47 11.05
N GLY A 147 -18.93 4.82 12.16
CA GLY A 147 -17.59 4.37 12.50
C GLY A 147 -16.77 5.45 13.21
N PRO A 148 -15.72 5.05 13.94
CA PRO A 148 -14.89 5.99 14.71
C PRO A 148 -14.20 7.01 13.80
N ASP A 149 -13.94 8.23 14.25
CA ASP A 149 -13.03 9.11 13.51
C ASP A 149 -11.57 8.66 13.71
N PRO A 150 -10.72 8.74 12.68
CA PRO A 150 -9.30 8.44 12.82
C PRO A 150 -8.63 9.42 13.79
N SER A 151 -7.69 8.92 14.60
CA SER A 151 -6.94 9.76 15.52
C SER A 151 -5.90 10.61 14.78
N SER A 152 -5.46 11.71 15.41
CA SER A 152 -4.41 12.55 14.83
C SER A 152 -3.10 11.77 14.72
N GLY A 153 -2.61 11.59 13.48
CA GLY A 153 -1.38 10.86 13.19
C GLY A 153 -1.59 9.42 12.72
N SER A 154 -2.83 8.92 12.62
CA SER A 154 -3.11 7.68 11.91
C SER A 154 -2.72 7.78 10.44
N ASP A 155 -2.19 6.69 9.89
CA ASP A 155 -2.10 6.52 8.44
C ASP A 155 -3.48 6.09 7.93
N VAL A 156 -4.12 6.95 7.14
CA VAL A 156 -5.52 6.78 6.74
C VAL A 156 -5.61 6.70 5.23
N SER A 157 -6.11 5.56 4.75
CA SER A 157 -6.49 5.39 3.37
C SER A 157 -7.91 5.93 3.15
N VAL A 158 -8.09 6.78 2.13
CA VAL A 158 -9.37 7.44 1.86
C VAL A 158 -9.81 7.22 0.42
N SER A 159 -11.04 6.71 0.25
CA SER A 159 -11.76 6.78 -1.02
C SER A 159 -12.83 7.86 -0.98
N ARG A 160 -13.01 8.57 -2.09
CA ARG A 160 -14.00 9.64 -2.25
C ARG A 160 -14.83 9.37 -3.48
N ARG A 161 -16.14 9.61 -3.39
CA ARG A 161 -17.09 9.51 -4.50
C ARG A 161 -18.00 10.72 -4.50
N ALA A 162 -18.14 11.39 -5.64
CA ALA A 162 -19.23 12.33 -5.85
C ALA A 162 -20.50 11.53 -6.09
N VAL A 163 -21.59 11.88 -5.40
CA VAL A 163 -22.88 11.19 -5.48
C VAL A 163 -24.02 12.21 -5.57
N LEU A 164 -25.09 11.83 -6.24
CA LEU A 164 -26.35 12.57 -6.23
C LEU A 164 -27.26 11.93 -5.17
N LEU A 165 -27.71 12.73 -4.21
CA LEU A 165 -28.60 12.31 -3.14
C LEU A 165 -29.61 13.43 -2.88
N ASP A 166 -30.91 13.11 -2.95
CA ASP A 166 -32.00 14.09 -2.86
C ASP A 166 -31.82 15.25 -3.87
N ASP A 167 -31.54 14.87 -5.14
CA ASP A 167 -31.28 15.77 -6.28
C ASP A 167 -30.19 16.83 -6.06
N ARG A 168 -29.29 16.60 -5.09
CA ARG A 168 -28.16 17.48 -4.74
C ARG A 168 -26.84 16.72 -4.80
N ASP A 169 -25.76 17.46 -5.05
CA ASP A 169 -24.40 16.90 -5.02
C ASP A 169 -23.90 16.73 -3.59
N TRP A 170 -23.46 15.52 -3.28
CA TRP A 170 -22.79 15.15 -2.04
C TRP A 170 -21.45 14.47 -2.33
N THR A 171 -20.60 14.38 -1.32
CA THR A 171 -19.37 13.60 -1.36
C THR A 171 -19.41 12.52 -0.30
N LEU A 172 -19.33 11.26 -0.73
CA LEU A 172 -19.15 10.11 0.13
C LEU A 172 -17.66 9.87 0.35
N PHE A 173 -17.28 9.70 1.62
CA PHE A 173 -15.95 9.36 2.09
C PHE A 173 -15.98 7.99 2.74
N VAL A 174 -15.04 7.13 2.36
CA VAL A 174 -14.70 5.93 3.11
C VAL A 174 -13.26 6.06 3.57
N ARG A 175 -13.03 5.92 4.87
CA ARG A 175 -11.71 6.00 5.51
C ARG A 175 -11.41 4.66 6.17
N VAL A 176 -10.19 4.16 5.98
CA VAL A 176 -9.72 2.88 6.53
C VAL A 176 -8.33 3.06 7.14
N TRP A 177 -8.12 2.50 8.32
CA TRP A 177 -6.83 2.48 9.04
C TRP A 177 -6.73 1.31 10.02
#